data_AF-A0A942E1M3-F1
#
_entry.id   AF-A0A942E1M3-F1
#
_cell.length_a   1.000
_cell.length_b   1.000
_cell.length_c   1.000
_cell.angle_alpha   90.00
_cell.angle_beta   90.00
_cell.angle_gamma   90.00
#
_symmetry.space_group_name_H-M   'P 1'
#
loop_
_entity.id
_entity.type
_entity.pdbx_description
1 polymer ?
#
loop_
_entity_poly.entity_id
_entity_poly.type
_entity_poly.pdbx_seq_one_letter_code
_entity_poly.pdbx_strand_id
1 'polypeptide(L)'
;MNTFAIRILPNSFRKCWCEPDCMNDVCIGKITIGDFQETFRMQLEYWTVKDYEKQWQEGIERIKTHDQSCLVFQMQDPNRAPWANSWILYKDGDIVHIQNTLLHGKRFSKMLKKESFTIQSCYSFITPRQTVDEEGGMKISEWDIPLVDVLRYKVQTS
;
A
#
# COMPACT_ATOMS: atom_id res chain seq x y z
N MET A 1 11.96 -4.32 -19.67
CA MET A 1 10.92 -4.95 -18.84
C MET A 1 10.64 -4.00 -17.68
N ASN A 2 9.38 -3.73 -17.34
CA ASN A 2 9.05 -2.94 -16.14
C ASN A 2 9.25 -3.84 -14.93
N THR A 3 10.30 -3.56 -14.17
CA THR A 3 10.66 -4.28 -12.94
C THR A 3 9.86 -3.78 -11.74
N PHE A 4 9.30 -2.57 -11.78
CA PHE A 4 8.32 -2.10 -10.78
C PHE A 4 7.02 -1.63 -11.44
N ALA A 5 5.88 -2.06 -10.91
CA ALA A 5 4.57 -1.53 -11.27
C ALA A 5 3.54 -1.78 -10.17
N ILE A 6 2.64 -0.81 -9.93
CA ILE A 6 1.38 -1.00 -9.21
C ILE A 6 0.25 -0.47 -10.10
N ARG A 7 -0.80 -1.24 -10.30
CA ARG A 7 -1.90 -0.85 -11.19
C ARG A 7 -3.18 -1.56 -10.88
N ILE A 8 -4.29 -0.98 -11.32
CA ILE A 8 -5.60 -1.62 -11.30
C ILE A 8 -5.72 -2.52 -12.53
N LEU A 9 -6.30 -3.71 -12.35
CA LEU A 9 -6.56 -4.60 -13.47
C LEU A 9 -7.83 -4.15 -14.23
N PRO A 10 -7.84 -4.19 -15.57
CA PRO A 10 -9.01 -3.84 -16.36
C PRO A 10 -10.22 -4.73 -16.01
N ASN A 11 -11.43 -4.18 -16.06
CA ASN A 11 -12.69 -4.90 -15.81
C ASN A 11 -12.73 -5.65 -14.46
N SER A 12 -11.96 -5.17 -13.48
CA SER A 12 -11.82 -5.79 -12.16
C SER A 12 -12.83 -5.30 -11.13
N PHE A 13 -13.66 -4.31 -11.49
CA PHE A 13 -14.76 -3.88 -10.66
C PHE A 13 -15.71 -5.06 -10.40
N ARG A 14 -15.93 -5.34 -9.12
CA ARG A 14 -16.81 -6.39 -8.63
C ARG A 14 -17.55 -5.83 -7.43
N LYS A 15 -18.86 -6.08 -7.36
CA LYS A 15 -19.55 -6.09 -6.06
C LYS A 15 -18.98 -7.26 -5.26
N CYS A 16 -18.59 -7.11 -3.99
CA CYS A 16 -18.17 -8.29 -3.22
C CYS A 16 -19.34 -9.28 -3.14
N TRP A 17 -19.04 -10.56 -3.35
CA TRP A 17 -20.01 -11.67 -3.28
C TRP A 17 -19.83 -12.48 -1.98
N CYS A 18 -19.22 -11.86 -0.97
CA CYS A 18 -18.72 -12.49 0.25
C CYS A 18 -19.65 -12.20 1.46
N GLU A 19 -20.74 -12.96 1.60
CA GLU A 19 -21.83 -12.80 2.60
C GLU A 19 -22.83 -11.65 2.32
N PRO A 20 -24.10 -11.75 2.78
CA PRO A 20 -25.18 -10.82 2.39
C PRO A 20 -24.94 -9.34 2.74
N ASP A 21 -24.01 -9.04 3.65
CA ASP A 21 -23.75 -7.69 4.17
C ASP A 21 -22.49 -7.01 3.59
N CYS A 22 -21.77 -7.65 2.67
CA CYS A 22 -20.57 -7.09 2.02
C CYS A 22 -20.89 -6.23 0.77
N MET A 23 -21.83 -5.29 0.86
CA MET A 23 -22.26 -4.45 -0.28
C MET A 23 -21.22 -3.40 -0.72
N ASN A 24 -19.95 -3.76 -0.76
CA ASN A 24 -18.86 -2.84 -1.01
C ASN A 24 -18.25 -3.12 -2.37
N ASP A 25 -18.14 -2.06 -3.15
CA ASP A 25 -17.47 -2.11 -4.44
C ASP A 25 -15.98 -2.40 -4.21
N VAL A 26 -15.45 -3.33 -4.99
CA VAL A 26 -14.05 -3.77 -4.92
C VAL A 26 -13.44 -3.71 -6.31
N CYS A 27 -12.19 -3.26 -6.40
CA CYS A 27 -11.32 -3.43 -7.56
C CYS A 27 -10.18 -4.39 -7.25
N ILE A 28 -9.65 -5.04 -8.29
CA ILE A 28 -8.45 -5.86 -8.17
C ILE A 28 -7.26 -5.07 -8.70
N GLY A 29 -6.25 -4.87 -7.86
CA GLY A 29 -4.97 -4.33 -8.25
C GLY A 29 -3.91 -5.43 -8.38
N LYS A 30 -2.79 -5.06 -8.99
CA LYS A 30 -1.60 -5.90 -9.11
C LYS A 30 -0.36 -5.07 -8.85
N ILE A 31 0.54 -5.60 -8.02
CA ILE A 31 1.89 -5.10 -7.86
C ILE A 31 2.89 -6.04 -8.54
N THR A 32 3.99 -5.51 -9.02
CA THR A 32 5.12 -6.21 -9.61
C THR A 32 6.40 -5.59 -9.08
N ILE A 33 7.29 -6.41 -8.52
CA ILE A 33 8.56 -6.02 -7.90
C ILE A 33 9.63 -7.03 -8.34
N GLY A 34 10.44 -6.68 -9.34
CA GLY A 34 11.31 -7.61 -10.04
C GLY A 34 10.52 -8.77 -10.62
N ASP A 35 10.85 -9.99 -10.19
CA ASP A 35 10.16 -11.22 -10.58
C ASP A 35 8.93 -11.52 -9.72
N PHE A 36 8.76 -10.82 -8.60
CA PHE A 36 7.61 -10.99 -7.72
C PHE A 36 6.37 -10.26 -8.27
N GLN A 37 5.21 -10.92 -8.15
CA GLN A 37 3.93 -10.36 -8.54
C GLN A 37 2.84 -10.81 -7.57
N GLU A 38 1.97 -9.88 -7.17
CA GLU A 38 0.84 -10.18 -6.32
C GLU A 38 -0.39 -9.39 -6.76
N THR A 39 -1.55 -10.03 -6.72
CA THR A 39 -2.85 -9.36 -6.90
C THR A 39 -3.47 -9.08 -5.54
N PHE A 40 -4.08 -7.91 -5.40
CA PHE A 40 -4.70 -7.48 -4.15
C PHE A 40 -6.10 -6.90 -4.39
N ARG A 41 -6.91 -6.88 -3.32
CA ARG A 41 -8.26 -6.30 -3.34
C ARG A 41 -8.24 -4.91 -2.74
N MET A 42 -8.90 -3.98 -3.41
CA MET A 42 -9.06 -2.58 -2.99
C MET A 42 -10.53 -2.34 -2.67
N GLN A 43 -10.89 -2.06 -1.42
CA GLN A 43 -12.25 -1.60 -1.11
C GLN A 43 -12.44 -0.16 -1.59
N LEU A 44 -13.62 0.12 -2.13
CA LEU A 44 -13.96 1.44 -2.67
C LEU A 44 -14.96 2.21 -1.80
N GLU A 45 -15.20 1.77 -0.55
CA GLU A 45 -16.10 2.46 0.38
C GLU A 45 -15.57 3.82 0.82
N TYR A 46 -14.28 3.85 1.17
CA TYR A 46 -13.65 5.02 1.76
C TYR A 46 -12.76 5.77 0.76
N TRP A 47 -11.97 5.03 -0.03
CA TRP A 47 -11.14 5.60 -1.09
C TRP A 47 -11.67 5.19 -2.46
N THR A 48 -11.78 6.14 -3.37
CA THR A 48 -12.07 5.84 -4.77
C THR A 48 -10.83 5.29 -5.47
N VAL A 49 -11.03 4.69 -6.65
CA VAL A 49 -9.92 4.32 -7.55
C VAL A 49 -8.94 5.48 -7.76
N LYS A 50 -9.47 6.69 -7.97
CA LYS A 50 -8.64 7.88 -8.20
C LYS A 50 -7.83 8.28 -6.96
N ASP A 51 -8.37 8.05 -5.77
CA ASP A 51 -7.66 8.31 -4.51
C ASP A 51 -6.46 7.38 -4.35
N TYR A 52 -6.63 6.08 -4.67
CA TYR A 52 -5.54 5.11 -4.68
C TYR A 52 -4.47 5.47 -5.72
N GLU A 53 -4.85 5.74 -6.97
CA GLU A 53 -3.90 6.11 -8.01
C GLU A 53 -3.12 7.38 -7.65
N LYS A 54 -3.82 8.39 -7.12
CA LYS A 54 -3.21 9.62 -6.63
C LYS A 54 -2.25 9.34 -5.48
N GLN A 55 -2.64 8.51 -4.51
CA GLN A 55 -1.78 8.15 -3.39
C GLN A 55 -0.53 7.39 -3.86
N TRP A 56 -0.67 6.47 -4.81
CA TRP A 56 0.48 5.75 -5.36
C TRP A 56 1.44 6.69 -6.09
N GLN A 57 0.90 7.64 -6.87
CA GLN A 57 1.72 8.64 -7.52
C GLN A 57 2.46 9.51 -6.50
N GLU A 58 1.76 10.04 -5.49
CA GLU A 58 2.38 10.83 -4.43
C GLU A 58 3.42 10.02 -3.65
N GLY A 59 3.16 8.74 -3.37
CA GLY A 59 4.08 7.84 -2.67
C GLY A 59 5.37 7.60 -3.46
N ILE A 60 5.27 7.41 -4.77
CA ILE A 60 6.44 7.27 -5.66
C ILE A 60 7.19 8.60 -5.82
N GLU A 61 6.50 9.74 -5.86
CA GLU A 61 7.18 11.03 -5.87
C GLU A 61 7.90 11.31 -4.55
N ARG A 62 7.31 10.89 -3.42
CA ARG A 62 7.89 11.06 -2.09
C ARG A 62 9.23 10.33 -1.92
N ILE A 63 9.37 9.11 -2.45
CA ILE A 63 10.60 8.32 -2.26
C ILE A 63 11.83 8.96 -2.93
N LYS A 64 11.63 9.89 -3.89
CA LYS A 64 12.72 10.68 -4.50
C LYS A 64 13.44 11.55 -3.48
N THR A 65 12.70 12.13 -2.53
CA THR A 65 13.21 13.13 -1.58
C THR A 65 13.24 12.63 -0.14
N HIS A 66 12.55 11.54 0.17
CA HIS A 66 12.48 10.95 1.51
C HIS A 66 12.99 9.51 1.51
N ASP A 67 13.38 9.02 2.68
CA ASP A 67 13.88 7.65 2.83
C ASP A 67 12.75 6.63 3.03
N GLN A 68 11.53 7.12 3.25
CA GLN A 68 10.37 6.28 3.53
C GLN A 68 9.13 6.79 2.81
N SER A 69 8.37 5.85 2.25
CA SER A 69 7.08 6.09 1.61
C SER A 69 6.19 4.85 1.72
N CYS A 70 4.95 4.94 1.23
CA CYS A 70 4.04 3.82 1.18
C CYS A 70 3.10 3.89 -0.03
N LEU A 71 2.56 2.74 -0.43
CA LEU A 71 1.51 2.59 -1.43
C LEU A 71 0.37 1.81 -0.78
N VAL A 72 -0.64 2.53 -0.33
CA VAL A 72 -1.81 1.95 0.34
C VAL A 72 -2.60 1.20 -0.71
N PHE A 73 -2.89 -0.07 -0.50
CA PHE A 73 -3.65 -0.88 -1.45
C PHE A 73 -4.97 -1.38 -0.88
N GLN A 74 -5.19 -1.19 0.41
CA GLN A 74 -6.41 -1.57 1.08
C GLN A 74 -6.68 -0.63 2.24
N MET A 75 -7.88 -0.05 2.30
CA MET A 75 -8.27 0.89 3.35
C MET A 75 -9.72 0.64 3.73
N GLN A 76 -9.97 0.37 5.00
CA GLN A 76 -11.32 0.34 5.53
C GLN A 76 -11.74 1.70 6.06
N ASP A 77 -13.06 1.92 6.11
CA ASP A 77 -13.60 3.06 6.86
C ASP A 77 -13.09 3.00 8.32
N PRO A 78 -12.29 4.00 8.75
CA PRO A 78 -11.75 4.03 10.10
C PRO A 78 -12.81 3.99 11.21
N ASN A 79 -14.05 4.40 10.90
CA ASN A 79 -15.18 4.35 11.83
C ASN A 79 -15.78 2.94 11.95
N ARG A 80 -15.62 2.09 10.93
CA ARG A 80 -16.09 0.70 10.94
C ARG A 80 -15.01 -0.23 11.50
N ALA A 81 -13.80 -0.15 10.95
CA ALA A 81 -12.68 -0.99 11.37
C ALA A 81 -11.35 -0.27 11.12
N PRO A 82 -10.49 -0.10 12.15
CA PRO A 82 -9.20 0.54 12.00
C PRO A 82 -8.20 -0.48 11.44
N TRP A 83 -8.23 -0.73 10.13
CA TRP A 83 -7.14 -1.41 9.45
C TRP A 83 -6.95 -0.97 8.01
N ALA A 84 -5.70 -1.03 7.56
CA ALA A 84 -5.26 -0.73 6.21
C ALA A 84 -4.09 -1.64 5.82
N ASN A 85 -3.97 -1.98 4.55
CA ASN A 85 -2.76 -2.61 4.03
C ASN A 85 -2.01 -1.67 3.10
N SER A 86 -0.69 -1.66 3.27
CA SER A 86 0.21 -0.82 2.50
C SER A 86 1.46 -1.59 2.09
N TRP A 87 1.97 -1.28 0.91
CA TRP A 87 3.35 -1.58 0.55
C TRP A 87 4.22 -0.46 1.07
N ILE A 88 5.05 -0.72 2.08
CA ILE A 88 5.97 0.28 2.63
C ILE A 88 7.28 0.23 1.85
N LEU A 89 7.80 1.39 1.48
CA LEU A 89 9.04 1.57 0.73
C LEU A 89 10.07 2.19 1.65
N TYR A 90 11.18 1.49 1.86
CA TYR A 90 12.35 1.96 2.59
C TYR A 90 13.52 2.14 1.64
N LYS A 91 13.92 3.37 1.36
CA LYS A 91 15.07 3.69 0.51
C LYS A 91 16.35 3.63 1.34
N ASP A 92 17.30 2.83 0.87
CA ASP A 92 18.67 2.74 1.37
C ASP A 92 19.64 2.88 0.18
N GLY A 93 20.17 4.09 0.01
CA GLY A 93 20.96 4.45 -1.17
C GLY A 93 20.17 4.27 -2.47
N ASP A 94 20.70 3.41 -3.36
CA ASP A 94 20.12 3.08 -4.67
C ASP A 94 19.17 1.87 -4.63
N ILE A 95 18.86 1.34 -3.45
CA ILE A 95 17.95 0.21 -3.25
C ILE A 95 16.71 0.67 -2.49
N VAL A 96 15.56 0.11 -2.85
CA VAL A 96 14.31 0.25 -2.10
C VAL A 96 13.89 -1.13 -1.60
N HIS A 97 13.79 -1.27 -0.28
CA HIS A 97 13.20 -2.43 0.38
C HIS A 97 11.69 -2.23 0.48
N ILE A 98 10.92 -3.17 -0.07
CA ILE A 98 9.47 -3.09 -0.11
C ILE A 98 8.89 -4.16 0.82
N GLN A 99 8.01 -3.77 1.74
CA GLN A 99 7.35 -4.69 2.67
C GLN A 99 5.82 -4.59 2.56
N ASN A 100 5.13 -5.73 2.62
CA ASN A 100 3.67 -5.76 2.78
C ASN A 100 3.35 -5.59 4.27
N THR A 101 2.63 -4.53 4.63
CA THR A 101 2.35 -4.18 6.03
C THR A 101 0.85 -4.01 6.27
N LEU A 102 0.34 -4.79 7.21
CA LEU A 102 -0.99 -4.61 7.81
C LEU A 102 -0.91 -3.63 8.98
N LEU A 103 -1.53 -2.47 8.82
CA LEU A 103 -1.75 -1.51 9.90
C LEU A 103 -3.04 -1.88 10.61
N HIS A 104 -2.99 -2.32 11.87
CA HIS A 104 -4.19 -2.69 12.64
C HIS A 104 -3.99 -2.60 14.16
N GLY A 105 -5.06 -2.89 14.91
CA GLY A 105 -5.01 -3.07 16.36
C GLY A 105 -4.86 -1.78 17.17
N LYS A 106 -4.53 -1.93 18.46
CA LYS A 106 -4.53 -0.83 19.44
C LYS A 106 -3.59 0.31 19.06
N ARG A 107 -2.43 -0.01 18.47
CA ARG A 107 -1.44 0.98 18.03
C ARG A 107 -2.01 1.85 16.92
N PHE A 108 -2.55 1.25 15.87
CA PHE A 108 -3.14 1.99 14.76
C PHE A 108 -4.35 2.81 15.22
N SER A 109 -5.24 2.24 16.03
CA SER A 109 -6.36 3.00 16.64
C SER A 109 -5.91 4.22 17.45
N LYS A 110 -4.78 4.12 18.17
CA LYS A 110 -4.23 5.26 18.93
C LYS A 110 -3.67 6.33 18.00
N MET A 111 -3.07 5.95 16.87
CA MET A 111 -2.56 6.89 15.87
C MET A 111 -3.71 7.61 15.16
N LEU A 112 -4.78 6.89 14.80
CA LEU A 112 -6.00 7.45 14.20
C LEU A 112 -6.69 8.51 15.08
N LYS A 113 -6.53 8.44 16.41
CA LYS A 113 -7.03 9.48 17.34
C LYS A 113 -6.22 10.78 17.29
N LYS A 114 -4.98 10.73 16.80
CA LYS A 114 -4.10 11.90 16.70
C LYS A 114 -4.14 12.53 15.31
N GLU A 115 -4.23 11.70 14.28
CA GLU A 115 -4.22 12.12 12.89
C GLU A 115 -5.12 11.19 12.07
N SER A 116 -5.93 11.74 11.18
CA SER A 116 -6.74 10.93 10.27
C SER A 116 -5.85 10.23 9.25
N PHE A 117 -6.18 9.01 8.83
CA PHE A 117 -5.44 8.32 7.78
C PHE A 117 -5.97 8.74 6.39
N THR A 118 -5.27 9.68 5.75
CA THR A 118 -5.63 10.24 4.44
C THR A 118 -4.49 10.01 3.44
N ILE A 119 -4.74 10.35 2.17
CA ILE A 119 -3.73 10.33 1.12
C ILE A 119 -2.45 11.09 1.55
N GLN A 120 -2.60 12.24 2.21
CA GLN A 120 -1.48 13.11 2.59
C GLN A 120 -0.80 12.68 3.89
N SER A 121 -1.56 12.14 4.84
CA SER A 121 -1.05 11.81 6.18
C SER A 121 -0.63 10.35 6.32
N CYS A 122 -0.96 9.46 5.38
CA CYS A 122 -0.64 8.02 5.48
C CYS A 122 0.85 7.73 5.75
N TYR A 123 1.76 8.63 5.34
CA TYR A 123 3.20 8.50 5.58
C TYR A 123 3.62 8.65 7.06
N SER A 124 2.83 9.34 7.90
CA SER A 124 3.12 9.47 9.33
C SER A 124 2.89 8.15 10.10
N PHE A 125 2.24 7.18 9.44
CA PHE A 125 1.95 5.86 9.98
C PHE A 125 3.03 4.83 9.70
N ILE A 126 4.06 5.20 8.92
CA ILE A 126 5.19 4.33 8.61
C ILE A 126 6.04 4.13 9.87
N THR A 127 6.34 2.87 10.18
CA THR A 127 7.27 2.50 11.25
C THR A 127 8.67 2.30 10.69
N PRO A 128 9.74 2.43 11.52
CA PRO A 128 11.09 2.06 11.10
C PRO A 128 11.14 0.65 10.53
N ARG A 129 12.00 0.43 9.53
CA ARG A 129 12.19 -0.88 8.90
C ARG A 129 12.61 -1.91 9.94
N GLN A 130 11.92 -3.04 9.94
CA GLN A 130 12.29 -4.24 10.69
C GLN A 130 12.37 -5.39 9.70
N THR A 131 13.34 -6.29 9.87
CA THR A 131 13.50 -7.48 9.00
C THR A 131 12.95 -8.74 9.66
N VAL A 132 12.61 -8.64 10.95
CA VAL A 132 11.97 -9.67 11.76
C VAL A 132 10.76 -9.08 12.48
N ASP A 133 9.78 -9.91 12.81
CA ASP A 133 8.59 -9.52 13.56
C ASP A 133 8.90 -9.03 14.99
N GLU A 134 7.88 -8.57 15.71
CA GLU A 134 8.03 -8.02 17.06
C GLU A 134 8.59 -9.05 18.07
N GLU A 135 8.38 -10.35 17.83
CA GLU A 135 8.93 -11.45 18.63
C GLU A 135 10.36 -11.84 18.22
N GLY A 136 10.84 -11.34 17.08
CA GLY A 136 12.18 -11.62 16.53
C GLY A 136 12.32 -13.01 15.90
N GLY A 137 11.23 -13.74 15.73
CA GLY A 137 11.22 -15.14 15.32
C GLY A 137 10.99 -15.34 13.82
N MET A 138 10.19 -14.48 13.19
CA MET A 138 9.80 -14.63 11.79
C MET A 138 10.34 -13.51 10.92
N LYS A 139 10.90 -13.85 9.76
CA LYS A 139 11.31 -12.86 8.75
C LYS A 139 10.08 -12.18 8.16
N ILE A 140 10.14 -10.85 8.08
CA ILE A 140 9.14 -10.07 7.36
C ILE A 140 9.33 -10.27 5.86
N SER A 141 8.23 -10.43 5.12
CA SER A 141 8.27 -10.53 3.66
C SER A 141 8.75 -9.21 3.08
N GLU A 142 9.86 -9.26 2.38
CA GLU A 142 10.56 -8.09 1.86
C GLU A 142 11.11 -8.38 0.46
N TRP A 143 11.05 -7.38 -0.41
CA TRP A 143 11.57 -7.43 -1.77
C TRP A 143 12.45 -6.22 -2.03
N ASP A 144 13.62 -6.47 -2.59
CA ASP A 144 14.59 -5.43 -2.92
C ASP A 144 14.51 -5.11 -4.41
N ILE A 145 14.52 -3.82 -4.72
CA ILE A 145 14.51 -3.35 -6.09
C ILE A 145 15.36 -2.08 -6.24
N PRO A 146 16.06 -1.88 -7.37
CA PRO A 146 16.76 -0.63 -7.61
C PRO A 146 15.80 0.58 -7.58
N LEU A 147 16.22 1.65 -6.93
CA LEU A 147 15.48 2.92 -6.87
C LEU A 147 15.09 3.40 -8.26
N VAL A 148 16.02 3.31 -9.23
CA VAL A 148 15.77 3.71 -10.63
C VAL A 148 14.55 3.04 -11.24
N ASP A 149 14.25 1.81 -10.84
CA ASP A 149 13.12 1.06 -11.37
C ASP A 149 11.79 1.49 -10.75
N VAL A 150 11.81 1.82 -9.45
CA VAL A 150 10.67 2.47 -8.77
C VAL A 150 10.38 3.82 -9.42
N LEU A 151 11.42 4.61 -9.73
CA LEU A 151 11.28 5.95 -10.31
C LEU A 151 10.83 5.95 -11.78
N ARG A 152 10.96 4.82 -12.48
CA ARG A 152 10.41 4.63 -13.84
C ARG A 152 8.90 4.41 -13.85
N TYR A 153 8.28 4.23 -12.68
CA TYR A 153 6.85 4.06 -12.56
C TYR A 153 6.08 5.20 -13.28
N LYS A 154 5.03 4.79 -13.98
CA LYS A 154 4.03 5.66 -14.58
C LYS A 154 2.68 5.10 -14.21
N VAL A 155 1.79 5.96 -13.71
CA VAL A 155 0.39 5.60 -13.50
C VAL A 155 -0.19 5.15 -14.84
N GLN A 156 -0.73 3.93 -14.88
CA GLN A 156 -1.44 3.42 -16.04
C GLN A 156 -2.92 3.74 -15.82
N THR A 157 -3.37 4.90 -16.31
CA THR A 157 -4.79 5.24 -16.31
C THR A 157 -5.54 4.21 -17.16
N SER A 158 -6.54 3.57 -16.55
CA SER A 158 -7.45 2.64 -17.23
C SER A 158 -8.52 3.38 -18.03
#